data_AF-A0A349EHF5-F1
#
_entry.id   AF-A0A349EHF5-F1
#
_cell.length_a   1.000
_cell.length_b   1.000
_cell.length_c   1.000
_cell.angle_alpha   90.00
_cell.angle_beta   90.00
_cell.angle_gamma   90.00
#
_symmetry.space_group_name_H-M   'P 1'
#
loop_
_entity.id
_entity.type
_entity.pdbx_description
1 polymer ?
#
loop_
_entity_poly.entity_id
_entity_poly.type
_entity_poly.pdbx_seq_one_letter_code
_entity_poly.pdbx_strand_id
1 'polypeptide(L)' 'IHRIASEEMTQLNSSSKVLAEWSFFCLLRDKGRRAAEAFLDAHGADLGVRSTLDLDELLEGI' A
#
# COMPACT_ATOMS: atom_id res chain seq x y z
N ILE A 1 9.74 -9.98 3.63
CA ILE A 1 8.67 -9.46 2.73
C ILE A 1 8.31 -8.06 3.20
N HIS A 2 7.91 -7.17 2.30
CA HIS A 2 7.53 -5.79 2.64
C HIS A 2 6.17 -5.48 2.02
N ARG A 3 5.37 -4.68 2.71
CA ARG A 3 4.04 -4.26 2.23
C ARG A 3 3.95 -2.76 2.27
N ILE A 4 3.62 -2.16 1.13
CA ILE A 4 3.18 -0.77 1.06
C ILE A 4 1.65 -0.80 1.16
N ALA A 5 1.12 -0.31 2.27
CA ALA A 5 -0.32 -0.25 2.53
C ALA A 5 -0.78 1.20 2.64
N SER A 6 -2.04 1.46 2.32
CA SER A 6 -2.67 2.77 2.45
C SER A 6 -4.11 2.59 2.92
N GLU A 7 -4.46 3.20 4.05
CA GLU A 7 -5.83 3.23 4.55
C GLU A 7 -6.77 3.95 3.56
N GLU A 8 -6.24 4.92 2.80
CA GLU A 8 -7.03 5.63 1.80
C GLU A 8 -7.59 4.72 0.69
N MET A 9 -7.00 3.53 0.47
CA MET A 9 -7.48 2.55 -0.51
C MET A 9 -8.73 1.80 -0.01
N THR A 10 -8.95 1.69 1.31
CA THR A 10 -10.16 1.03 1.87
C THR A 10 -11.41 1.89 1.72
N GLN A 11 -11.23 3.19 1.48
CA GLN A 11 -12.30 4.16 1.26
C GLN A 11 -12.85 4.15 -0.17
N LEU A 12 -12.20 3.42 -1.09
CA LEU A 12 -12.68 3.25 -2.46
C LEU A 12 -13.71 2.11 -2.53
N ASN A 13 -14.88 2.38 -3.11
CA ASN A 13 -15.97 1.42 -3.20
C ASN A 13 -15.91 0.55 -4.47
N SER A 14 -16.85 -0.38 -4.63
CA SER A 14 -16.88 -1.28 -5.78
C SER A 14 -17.01 -0.56 -7.13
N SER A 15 -17.73 0.55 -7.19
CA SER A 15 -17.92 1.35 -8.40
C SER A 15 -16.63 2.01 -8.88
N SER A 16 -15.66 2.28 -7.99
CA SER A 16 -14.39 2.88 -8.40
C SER A 16 -13.54 1.94 -9.28
N LYS A 17 -13.81 0.64 -9.26
CA LYS A 17 -13.08 -0.38 -10.05
C LYS A 17 -13.31 -0.25 -11.55
N VAL A 18 -14.41 0.37 -11.96
CA VAL A 18 -14.75 0.57 -13.38
C VAL A 18 -14.46 2.00 -13.85
N LEU A 19 -13.93 2.87 -12.98
CA LEU A 19 -13.52 4.22 -13.36
C LEU A 19 -12.25 4.16 -14.22
N ALA A 20 -12.39 4.56 -15.47
CA ALA A 20 -11.29 4.57 -16.46
C ALA A 20 -10.81 5.98 -16.81
N GLU A 21 -11.10 6.97 -15.96
CA GLU A 21 -10.66 8.35 -16.16
C GLU A 21 -9.18 8.52 -15.79
N TRP A 22 -8.43 9.23 -16.64
CA TRP A 22 -7.01 9.51 -16.40
C TRP A 22 -6.75 10.25 -15.09
N SER A 23 -7.64 11.17 -14.71
CA SER A 23 -7.61 11.88 -13.42
C SER A 23 -7.63 10.92 -12.25
N PHE A 24 -8.47 9.88 -12.31
CA PHE A 24 -8.57 8.85 -11.27
C PHE A 24 -7.30 7.99 -11.19
N PHE A 25 -6.71 7.61 -12.34
CA PHE A 25 -5.41 6.92 -12.33
C PHE A 25 -4.28 7.77 -11.77
N CYS A 26 -4.25 9.07 -12.08
CA CYS A 26 -3.30 9.99 -11.48
C CYS A 26 -3.46 10.06 -9.96
N LEU A 27 -4.71 10.15 -9.47
CA LEU A 27 -5.00 10.11 -8.05
C LEU A 27 -4.47 8.82 -7.39
N LEU A 28 -4.73 7.65 -7.97
CA LEU A 28 -4.24 6.37 -7.46
C LEU A 28 -2.71 6.30 -7.43
N ARG A 29 -2.06 6.76 -8.52
CA ARG A 29 -0.59 6.85 -8.59
C ARG A 29 -0.04 7.72 -7.46
N ASP A 30 -0.62 8.90 -7.26
CA ASP A 30 -0.11 9.87 -6.28
C ASP A 30 -0.37 9.40 -4.84
N LYS A 31 -1.49 8.71 -4.58
CA LYS A 31 -1.72 7.97 -3.33
C LYS A 31 -0.68 6.89 -3.09
N GLY A 32 -0.41 6.05 -4.09
CA GLY A 32 0.58 4.98 -4.01
C GLY A 32 2.00 5.50 -3.75
N ARG A 33 2.38 6.62 -4.38
CA ARG A 33 3.69 7.26 -4.15
C ARG A 33 3.84 7.77 -2.73
N ARG A 34 2.83 8.47 -2.20
CA ARG A 34 2.85 8.94 -0.80
C ARG A 34 2.97 7.79 0.20
N ALA A 35 2.24 6.69 -0.03
CA ALA A 35 2.35 5.49 0.81
C ALA A 35 3.73 4.82 0.73
N ALA A 36 4.33 4.79 -0.47
CA ALA A 36 5.68 4.26 -0.67
C ALA A 36 6.75 5.12 0.02
N GLU A 37 6.62 6.44 -0.05
CA GLU A 37 7.51 7.39 0.62
C GLU A 37 7.47 7.21 2.15
N ALA A 38 6.27 7.17 2.73
CA ALA A 38 6.11 6.90 4.16
C ALA A 38 6.69 5.54 4.58
N PHE A 39 6.56 4.51 3.74
CA PHE A 39 7.20 3.22 3.98
C PHE A 39 8.74 3.33 3.95
N LEU A 40 9.31 4.04 2.99
CA LEU A 40 10.76 4.21 2.88
C LEU A 40 11.33 5.01 4.05
N ASP A 41 10.62 6.03 4.52
CA ASP A 41 11.03 6.81 5.69
C ASP A 41 11.06 5.93 6.95
N ALA A 42 10.09 5.03 7.11
CA ALA A 42 10.00 4.14 8.28
C ALA A 42 10.91 2.91 8.19
N HIS A 43 11.09 2.34 7.00
CA HIS A 43 11.62 0.99 6.80
C HIS A 43 12.63 0.86 5.65
N GLY A 44 13.06 1.98 5.04
CA GLY A 44 14.01 1.94 3.92
C GLY A 44 15.32 1.24 4.27
N ALA A 45 15.80 1.38 5.52
CA ALA A 45 16.99 0.71 6.01
C ALA A 45 16.81 -0.81 6.23
N ASP A 46 15.57 -1.30 6.33
CA ASP A 46 15.28 -2.71 6.52
C ASP A 46 15.25 -3.49 5.18
N LEU A 47 15.22 -2.78 4.04
CA LEU A 47 15.18 -3.38 2.71
C LEU A 47 16.40 -4.26 2.45
N GLY A 48 16.14 -5.53 2.13
CA GLY A 48 17.18 -6.54 1.90
C GLY A 48 17.88 -7.04 3.16
N VAL A 49 17.51 -6.52 4.34
CA VAL A 49 18.07 -6.92 5.63
C VAL A 49 17.10 -7.82 6.39
N ARG A 50 15.84 -7.38 6.55
CA ARG A 50 14.80 -8.14 7.28
C ARG A 50 13.39 -7.84 6.79
N SER A 51 12.45 -8.73 7.08
CA SER A 51 11.02 -8.50 6.80
C SER A 51 10.47 -7.37 7.66
N THR A 52 9.61 -6.51 7.11
CA THR A 52 8.89 -5.46 7.86
C THR A 52 7.41 -5.78 8.01
N LEU A 53 6.93 -6.81 7.31
CA LEU A 53 5.61 -7.38 7.50
C LEU A 53 5.75 -8.63 8.37
N ASP A 54 4.99 -8.65 9.45
CA ASP A 54 4.75 -9.85 10.26
C ASP A 54 3.76 -10.75 9.50
N LEU A 55 4.22 -11.95 9.16
CA LEU A 55 3.41 -12.94 8.46
C LEU A 55 2.70 -13.88 9.43
N ASP A 56 3.22 -14.04 10.64
CA ASP A 56 2.63 -14.94 11.63
C ASP A 56 1.30 -14.35 12.08
N GLU A 57 1.25 -13.03 12.36
CA GLU A 57 0.02 -12.29 12.65
C GLU A 57 -1.03 -12.42 11.52
N LEU A 58 -0.59 -12.46 10.25
CA LEU A 58 -1.49 -12.60 9.09
C LEU A 58 -2.10 -14.01 9.01
N LEU A 59 -1.37 -15.03 9.44
CA LEU A 59 -1.74 -16.44 9.30
C LEU A 59 -2.57 -16.96 10.49
N GLU A 60 -2.55 -16.28 11.64
CA GLU A 60 -3.34 -16.64 12.83
C GLU A 60 -4.87 -16.65 12.59
N GLY A 61 -5.36 -15.99 11.54
CA GLY A 61 -6.78 -15.91 11.19
C GLY A 61 -7.26 -16.83 10.06
N ILE A 62 -6.43 -17.77 9.58
CA ILE A 62 -6.76 -18.74 8.51
C ILE A 62 -7.07 -20.12 9.09
#